data_AF-A0A6G2KGL0-F1
#
_entry.id   AF-A0A6G2KGL0-F1
#
_cell.length_a   1.000
_cell.length_b   1.000
_cell.length_c   1.000
_cell.angle_alpha   90.00
_cell.angle_beta   90.00
_cell.angle_gamma   90.00
#
_symmetry.space_group_name_H-M   'P 1'
#
loop_
_entity.id
_entity.type
_entity.pdbx_description
1 polymer ?
#
loop_
_entity_poly.entity_id
_entity_poly.type
_entity_poly.pdbx_seq_one_letter_code
_entity_poly.pdbx_strand_id
1 'polypeptide(L)' 'MGIVAKGATCSIDGCDNVGARSLNVVKVESAGLRVSTSGKRAVLCREHYREYKKESKGDRDLERARWD' A
#
# COMPACT_ATOMS: atom_id res chain seq x y z
N MET A 1 -4.75 -9.72 13.44
CA MET A 1 -3.91 -9.63 12.22
C MET A 1 -4.61 -10.42 11.12
N GLY A 2 -5.16 -9.74 10.12
CA GLY A 2 -6.00 -10.36 9.06
C GLY A 2 -5.17 -11.08 7.99
N ILE A 3 -5.56 -10.94 6.72
CA ILE A 3 -4.99 -11.54 5.49
C ILE A 3 -3.45 -11.70 5.48
N VAL A 4 -2.72 -10.77 6.10
CA VAL A 4 -1.26 -10.81 6.28
C VAL A 4 -0.78 -11.98 7.17
N ALA A 5 -1.49 -12.30 8.26
CA ALA A 5 -1.17 -13.44 9.12
C ALA A 5 -1.46 -14.80 8.46
N LYS A 6 -2.22 -14.82 7.35
CA LYS A 6 -2.40 -16.01 6.51
C LYS A 6 -1.27 -16.21 5.50
N GLY A 7 -0.20 -15.41 5.57
CA GLY A 7 0.96 -15.53 4.68
C GLY A 7 0.75 -14.94 3.28
N ALA A 8 -0.12 -13.95 3.14
CA ALA A 8 -0.34 -13.30 1.85
C ALA A 8 0.93 -12.62 1.31
N THR A 9 1.19 -12.78 0.02
CA THR A 9 2.29 -12.14 -0.71
C THR A 9 1.97 -10.69 -1.05
N CYS A 10 3.01 -9.94 -1.43
CA CYS A 10 2.87 -8.58 -1.93
C CYS A 10 1.96 -8.57 -3.16
N SER A 11 1.08 -7.58 -3.22
CA SER A 11 0.10 -7.39 -4.29
C SER A 11 0.58 -6.41 -5.35
N ILE A 12 1.88 -6.15 -5.42
CA ILE A 12 2.48 -5.27 -6.42
C ILE A 12 2.91 -6.08 -7.62
N ASP A 13 2.73 -5.50 -8.80
CA ASP A 13 3.11 -6.12 -10.06
C ASP A 13 4.62 -6.42 -10.06
N GLY A 14 4.99 -7.69 -10.23
CA GLY A 14 6.38 -8.15 -10.20
C GLY A 14 7.00 -8.30 -8.80
N CYS A 15 6.19 -8.36 -7.72
CA CYS A 15 6.70 -8.57 -6.37
C CYS A 15 6.09 -9.79 -5.67
N ASP A 16 6.94 -10.77 -5.36
CA ASP A 16 6.57 -11.99 -4.63
C ASP A 16 6.99 -11.98 -3.15
N ASN A 17 7.43 -10.83 -2.63
CA ASN A 17 7.88 -10.70 -1.25
C ASN A 17 6.74 -10.94 -0.25
N VAL A 18 7.11 -11.36 0.97
CA VAL A 18 6.16 -11.60 2.06
C VAL A 18 5.45 -10.31 2.44
N GLY A 19 4.11 -10.37 2.45
CA GLY A 19 3.27 -9.27 2.88
C GLY A 19 3.49 -8.90 4.34
N ALA A 20 3.65 -7.61 4.61
CA ALA A 20 3.85 -7.09 5.96
C ALA A 20 2.66 -6.26 6.46
N ARG A 21 1.97 -5.55 5.56
CA ARG A 21 0.80 -4.71 5.88
C ARG A 21 -0.26 -4.81 4.80
N SER A 22 -1.52 -4.60 5.18
CA SER A 22 -2.62 -4.45 4.22
C SER A 22 -3.14 -3.02 4.20
N LEU A 23 -3.30 -2.46 3.02
CA LEU A 23 -3.82 -1.10 2.76
C LEU A 23 -4.97 -1.17 1.76
N ASN A 24 -5.74 -0.10 1.64
CA ASN A 24 -6.77 0.00 0.60
C ASN A 24 -6.09 0.19 -0.75
N VAL A 25 -6.49 -0.60 -1.76
CA VAL A 25 -5.99 -0.50 -3.14
C VAL A 25 -6.04 0.93 -3.66
N VAL A 26 -7.14 1.65 -3.43
CA VAL A 26 -7.32 3.03 -3.90
C VAL A 26 -6.21 3.96 -3.40
N LYS A 27 -5.77 3.80 -2.15
CA LYS A 27 -4.67 4.63 -1.61
C LYS A 27 -3.34 4.27 -2.24
N VAL A 28 -3.11 2.99 -2.53
CA VAL A 28 -1.87 2.50 -3.13
C VAL A 28 -1.76 2.95 -4.58
N GLU A 29 -2.85 2.86 -5.34
CA GLU A 29 -2.93 3.35 -6.72
C GLU A 29 -2.82 4.89 -6.78
N SER A 30 -3.46 5.60 -5.86
CA SER A 30 -3.33 7.07 -5.76
C SER A 30 -1.90 7.52 -5.46
N ALA A 31 -1.09 6.66 -4.83
CA ALA A 31 0.33 6.91 -4.61
C ALA A 31 1.20 6.50 -5.80
N GLY A 32 0.62 6.09 -6.93
CA GLY A 32 1.37 5.74 -8.15
C GLY A 32 1.86 4.29 -8.23
N LEU A 33 1.61 3.46 -7.21
CA LEU A 33 2.03 2.06 -7.21
C LEU A 33 1.00 1.18 -7.94
N ARG A 34 1.49 0.37 -8.89
CA ARG A 34 0.69 -0.60 -9.62
C ARG A 34 0.48 -1.85 -8.79
N VAL A 35 -0.79 -2.16 -8.50
CA VAL A 35 -1.19 -3.37 -7.79
C VAL A 35 -1.80 -4.38 -8.75
N SER A 36 -1.41 -5.65 -8.59
CA SER A 36 -1.88 -6.79 -9.39
C SER A 36 -3.10 -7.49 -8.76
N THR A 37 -3.62 -6.98 -7.63
CA THR A 37 -4.77 -7.58 -6.93
C THR A 37 -6.08 -6.91 -7.29
N SER A 38 -7.12 -7.73 -7.51
CA SER A 38 -8.50 -7.29 -7.79
C SER A 38 -9.31 -7.02 -6.52
N GLY A 39 -8.72 -7.18 -5.33
CA GLY A 39 -9.41 -7.04 -4.04
C GLY A 39 -9.53 -5.59 -3.55
N LYS A 40 -10.39 -5.34 -2.56
CA LYS A 40 -10.48 -4.03 -1.88
C LYS A 40 -9.22 -3.68 -1.07
N ARG A 41 -8.38 -4.66 -0.76
CA ARG A 41 -7.17 -4.50 0.06
C ARG A 41 -5.96 -5.05 -0.68
N ALA A 42 -4.92 -4.25 -0.81
CA ALA A 42 -3.61 -4.66 -1.27
C ALA A 42 -2.73 -5.01 -0.08
N VAL A 43 -1.99 -6.10 -0.21
CA VAL A 43 -0.95 -6.48 0.74
C VAL A 43 0.37 -5.94 0.23
N LEU A 44 1.14 -5.29 1.09
CA LEU A 44 2.42 -4.68 0.74
C LEU A 44 3.52 -5.29 1.61
N CYS A 45 4.63 -5.64 0.97
CA CYS A 45 5.86 -5.99 1.67
C CYS A 45 6.49 -4.75 2.33
N ARG A 46 7.53 -4.98 3.11
CA ARG A 46 8.18 -3.92 3.90
C ARG A 46 8.90 -2.89 3.06
N GLU A 47 9.31 -3.24 1.84
CA GLU A 47 9.97 -2.36 0.87
C GLU A 47 8.96 -1.44 0.20
N HIS A 48 7.96 -2.02 -0.45
CA HIS A 48 6.89 -1.26 -1.09
C HIS A 48 6.07 -0.41 -0.13
N TYR A 49 5.96 -0.80 1.14
CA TYR A 49 5.35 0.07 2.16
C TYR A 49 6.17 1.34 2.42
N ARG A 50 7.50 1.33 2.21
CA ARG A 50 8.34 2.52 2.28
C ARG A 50 8.17 3.38 1.04
N GLU A 51 8.12 2.79 -0.15
CA GLU A 51 7.86 3.50 -1.41
C GLU A 51 6.50 4.20 -1.37
N TYR A 52 5.45 3.45 -1.02
CA TYR A 52 4.13 4.01 -0.74
C TYR A 52 4.18 5.19 0.23
N LYS A 53 4.94 5.11 1.32
CA LYS A 53 5.07 6.23 2.27
C LYS A 53 5.82 7.44 1.72
N LYS A 54 6.75 7.24 0.78
CA LYS A 54 7.48 8.34 0.13
C LYS A 54 6.57 9.04 -0.86
N GLU A 55 5.89 8.27 -1.71
CA GLU A 55 5.00 8.82 -2.75
C GLU A 55 3.75 9.44 -2.14
N SER A 56 3.10 8.77 -1.18
CA SER A 56 1.91 9.30 -0.51
C SER A 56 2.22 10.43 0.50
N LYS A 57 3.43 10.99 0.53
CA LYS A 57 3.80 12.03 1.50
C LYS A 57 3.10 13.36 1.14
N GLY A 58 3.05 13.71 -0.14
CA GLY A 58 2.38 14.92 -0.63
C GLY A 58 0.89 14.92 -0.31
N ASP A 59 0.19 13.82 -0.57
CA ASP A 59 -1.23 13.67 -0.21
C ASP A 59 -1.49 13.83 1.28
N ARG A 60 -0.60 13.32 2.13
CA ARG A 60 -0.76 13.41 3.60
C ARG A 60 -0.54 14.82 4.12
N ASP A 61 0.38 15.58 3.52
CA ASP A 61 0.59 16.98 3.84
C ASP A 61 -0.60 17.84 3.38
N LEU A 62 -1.17 17.58 2.19
CA LEU A 62 -2.40 18.22 1.71
C LEU A 62 -3.61 17.91 2.61
N GLU A 63 -3.80 16.65 3.01
CA GLU A 63 -4.87 16.28 3.94
C GLU A 63 -4.69 16.93 5.31
N ARG A 64 -3.45 17.13 5.78
CA ARG A 64 -3.16 17.80 7.06
C ARG A 64 -3.45 19.30 6.99
N ALA A 65 -3.08 19.97 5.90
CA ALA A 65 -3.31 21.40 5.71
C ALA A 65 -4.80 21.77 5.64
N ARG A 66 -5.68 20.80 5.33
CA ARG A 66 -7.14 21.02 5.29
C ARG A 66 -7.76 21.25 6.68
N TRP A 67 -7.06 20.89 7.75
CA TRP A 67 -7.56 20.99 9.13
C TRP A 67 -6.85 22.08 9.95
N ASP A 68 -5.97 22.87 9.33
CA ASP A 68 -5.31 24.03 9.95
C ASP A 68 -6.04 25.33 9.58
#